data_AF-A0A426UGI6-F1
#
_entry.id   AF-A0A426UGI6-F1
#
_cell.length_a   1.000
_cell.length_b   1.000
_cell.length_c   1.000
_cell.angle_alpha   90.00
_cell.angle_beta   90.00
_cell.angle_gamma   90.00
#
_symmetry.space_group_name_H-M   'P 1'
#
loop_
_entity.id
_entity.type
_entity.pdbx_description
1 polymer ?
#
loop_
_entity_poly.entity_id
_entity_poly.type
_entity_poly.pdbx_seq_one_letter_code
_entity_poly.pdbx_strand_id
1 'polypeptide(L)'
;MLTSTANEDIRTSFWPRVREFAVPASMIESATARRLAGDWAGACAAAGFDVDLNLRAVARDHGRDLASRVRSDLRALAPDLLRWHMPRIAPDGLLRPGLTLALARYDSVEGPVHLVARTAPAWADAGQRISLALWSRSARDAVRHPHPRPNRRFRLDLHRHLWDASRALELRERSGSGEPPARELSRAAPELGVPSACAVECWAAEARTLLAAEGRG
;
A
#
# COMPACT_ATOMS: atom_id res chain seq x y z
N MET A 1 18.33 33.65 6.94
CA MET A 1 18.92 32.81 5.88
C MET A 1 18.07 31.56 5.75
N LEU A 2 17.37 31.39 4.64
CA LEU A 2 16.54 30.21 4.34
C LEU A 2 17.46 29.02 4.09
N THR A 3 17.36 27.98 4.92
CA THR A 3 18.12 26.75 4.74
C THR A 3 17.62 26.01 3.51
N SER A 4 18.43 26.06 2.46
CA SER A 4 18.37 25.18 1.29
C SER A 4 18.70 23.74 1.70
N THR A 5 17.76 23.07 2.35
CA THR A 5 17.84 21.62 2.69
C THR A 5 16.71 20.82 2.04
N ALA A 6 15.96 21.43 1.12
CA ALA A 6 14.81 20.80 0.47
C ALA A 6 15.16 19.96 -0.78
N ASN A 7 16.43 19.99 -1.25
CA ASN A 7 16.78 19.40 -2.55
C ASN A 7 18.11 18.64 -2.62
N GLU A 8 18.87 18.51 -1.52
CA GLU A 8 20.10 17.70 -1.49
C GLU A 8 19.81 16.29 -0.97
N ASP A 9 20.03 15.30 -1.84
CA ASP A 9 20.43 13.91 -1.58
C ASP A 9 19.60 13.02 -0.63
N ILE A 10 18.40 13.44 -0.21
CA ILE A 10 17.50 12.57 0.57
C ILE A 10 17.23 11.28 -0.20
N ARG A 11 16.99 11.34 -1.52
CA ARG A 11 16.64 10.14 -2.32
C ARG A 11 17.76 9.09 -2.38
N THR A 12 19.00 9.52 -2.30
CA THR A 12 20.19 8.70 -2.59
C THR A 12 20.66 7.94 -1.35
N SER A 13 20.46 8.51 -0.15
CA SER A 13 20.79 7.87 1.13
C SER A 13 19.59 7.17 1.80
N PHE A 14 18.37 7.70 1.59
CA PHE A 14 17.15 7.20 2.20
C PHE A 14 16.73 5.83 1.65
N TRP A 15 16.65 5.69 0.33
CA TRP A 15 16.11 4.48 -0.29
C TRP A 15 17.03 3.26 -0.13
N PRO A 16 18.36 3.35 -0.24
CA PRO A 16 19.22 2.19 0.05
C PRO A 16 19.05 1.65 1.46
N ARG A 17 19.03 2.53 2.48
CA ARG A 17 18.82 2.13 3.89
C ARG A 17 17.44 1.52 4.11
N VAL A 18 16.40 2.09 3.50
CA VAL A 18 15.05 1.51 3.51
C VAL A 18 15.08 0.10 2.90
N ARG A 19 15.73 -0.09 1.75
CA ARG A 19 15.81 -1.40 1.08
C ARG A 19 16.55 -2.44 1.93
N GLU A 20 17.59 -2.02 2.64
CA GLU A 20 18.39 -2.92 3.49
C GLU A 20 17.64 -3.37 4.75
N PHE A 21 16.96 -2.46 5.45
CA PHE A 21 16.43 -2.74 6.80
C PHE A 21 14.91 -2.84 6.90
N ALA A 22 14.14 -2.29 5.96
CA ALA A 22 12.70 -2.24 6.10
C ALA A 22 12.03 -3.61 5.90
N VAL A 23 12.59 -4.42 5.01
CA VAL A 23 12.15 -5.79 4.68
C VAL A 23 13.40 -6.67 4.45
N PRO A 24 14.02 -7.19 5.51
CA PRO A 24 15.20 -8.05 5.39
C PRO A 24 14.91 -9.34 4.61
N ALA A 25 15.93 -9.95 3.99
CA ALA A 25 15.77 -11.19 3.23
C ALA A 25 15.07 -12.31 4.03
N SER A 26 15.42 -12.47 5.30
CA SER A 26 14.79 -13.44 6.21
C SER A 26 13.28 -13.24 6.38
N MET A 27 12.80 -12.00 6.32
CA MET A 27 11.38 -11.66 6.33
C MET A 27 10.70 -12.11 5.03
N ILE A 28 11.30 -11.81 3.88
CA ILE A 28 10.80 -12.20 2.55
C ILE A 28 10.67 -13.72 2.47
N GLU A 29 11.73 -14.44 2.85
CA GLU A 29 11.77 -15.90 2.86
C GLU A 29 10.69 -16.49 3.77
N SER A 30 10.61 -16.01 5.01
CA SER A 30 9.65 -16.50 6.00
C SER A 30 8.19 -16.20 5.63
N ALA A 31 7.92 -15.01 5.09
CA ALA A 31 6.58 -14.63 4.64
C ALA A 31 6.18 -15.42 3.40
N THR A 32 7.09 -15.56 2.43
CA THR A 32 6.86 -16.32 1.20
C THR A 32 6.62 -17.79 1.48
N ALA A 33 7.42 -18.44 2.33
CA ALA A 33 7.25 -19.85 2.68
C ALA A 33 5.85 -20.12 3.27
N ARG A 34 5.41 -19.28 4.21
CA ARG A 34 4.07 -19.40 4.83
C ARG A 34 2.95 -19.12 3.83
N ARG A 35 3.10 -18.10 2.97
CA ARG A 35 2.14 -17.80 1.90
C ARG A 35 1.98 -18.96 0.93
N LEU A 36 3.08 -19.58 0.50
CA LEU A 36 3.07 -20.74 -0.40
C LEU A 36 2.43 -21.98 0.27
N ALA A 37 2.56 -22.11 1.58
CA ALA A 37 1.85 -23.14 2.37
C ALA A 37 0.35 -22.81 2.60
N GLY A 38 -0.13 -21.64 2.14
CA GLY A 38 -1.51 -21.19 2.32
C GLY A 38 -1.81 -20.57 3.69
N ASP A 39 -0.80 -20.39 4.53
CA ASP A 39 -0.88 -19.73 5.84
C ASP A 39 -0.67 -18.21 5.71
N TRP A 40 -1.72 -17.54 5.23
CA TRP A 40 -1.71 -16.08 5.06
C TRP A 40 -1.55 -15.33 6.40
N ALA A 41 -2.08 -15.87 7.50
CA ALA A 41 -2.00 -15.23 8.81
C ALA A 41 -0.57 -15.30 9.36
N GLY A 42 0.08 -16.46 9.23
CA GLY A 42 1.48 -16.59 9.57
C GLY A 42 2.40 -15.78 8.65
N ALA A 43 2.07 -15.66 7.36
CA ALA A 43 2.80 -14.77 6.45
C ALA A 43 2.72 -13.30 6.92
N CYS A 44 1.53 -12.84 7.31
CA CYS A 44 1.32 -11.52 7.92
C CYS A 44 2.19 -11.33 9.17
N ALA A 45 2.15 -12.29 10.10
CA ALA A 45 2.94 -12.23 11.33
C ALA A 45 4.45 -12.14 11.03
N ALA A 46 4.94 -12.90 10.05
CA ALA A 46 6.34 -12.89 9.60
C ALA A 46 6.78 -11.51 9.11
N ALA A 47 5.88 -10.78 8.44
CA ALA A 47 6.14 -9.44 7.90
C ALA A 47 5.81 -8.31 8.88
N GLY A 48 5.53 -8.62 10.15
CA GLY A 48 5.25 -7.63 11.18
C GLY A 48 3.84 -7.03 11.12
N PHE A 49 2.87 -7.81 10.62
CA PHE A 49 1.46 -7.41 10.60
C PHE A 49 0.68 -7.99 11.78
N ASP A 50 -0.21 -7.17 12.32
CA ASP A 50 -1.25 -7.55 13.28
C ASP A 50 -2.57 -7.74 12.54
N VAL A 51 -3.09 -8.96 12.52
CA VAL A 51 -4.36 -9.26 11.84
C VAL A 51 -5.53 -8.90 12.77
N ASP A 52 -6.18 -7.78 12.48
CA ASP A 52 -7.36 -7.27 13.17
C ASP A 52 -8.61 -7.45 12.29
N LEU A 53 -8.82 -8.67 11.81
CA LEU A 53 -10.02 -9.05 11.07
C LEU A 53 -10.38 -10.51 11.33
N ASN A 54 -11.68 -10.77 11.50
CA ASN A 54 -12.20 -12.11 11.75
C ASN A 54 -13.15 -12.53 10.62
N LEU A 55 -12.70 -13.43 9.74
CA LEU A 55 -13.49 -13.89 8.58
C LEU A 55 -14.87 -14.46 8.96
N ARG A 56 -15.03 -15.05 10.15
CA ARG A 56 -16.35 -15.51 10.63
C ARG A 56 -17.26 -14.33 10.97
N ALA A 57 -16.70 -13.26 11.53
CA ALA A 57 -17.45 -12.03 11.76
C ALA A 57 -17.83 -11.37 10.42
N VAL A 58 -16.89 -11.29 9.47
CA VAL A 58 -17.18 -10.80 8.12
C VAL A 58 -18.32 -11.56 7.46
N ALA A 59 -18.33 -12.89 7.56
CA ALA A 59 -19.38 -13.71 6.95
C ALA A 59 -20.76 -13.47 7.59
N ARG A 60 -20.80 -13.16 8.89
CA ARG A 60 -22.04 -12.85 9.61
C ARG A 60 -22.55 -11.45 9.28
N ASP A 61 -21.66 -10.48 9.27
CA ASP A 61 -22.01 -9.06 9.24
C ASP A 61 -22.14 -8.55 7.79
N HIS A 62 -21.47 -9.20 6.82
CA HIS A 62 -21.45 -8.81 5.40
C HIS A 62 -21.75 -9.94 4.42
N GLY A 63 -22.09 -11.13 4.92
CA GLY A 63 -22.43 -12.29 4.10
C GLY A 63 -21.22 -13.13 3.64
N ARG A 64 -21.53 -14.37 3.25
CA ARG A 64 -20.52 -15.38 2.86
C ARG A 64 -19.74 -15.01 1.60
N ASP A 65 -20.38 -14.34 0.65
CA ASP A 65 -19.74 -13.96 -0.62
C ASP A 65 -18.65 -12.92 -0.39
N LEU A 66 -18.92 -11.89 0.42
CA LEU A 66 -17.90 -10.90 0.78
C LEU A 66 -16.76 -11.56 1.56
N ALA A 67 -17.07 -12.41 2.54
CA ALA A 67 -16.05 -13.15 3.28
C ALA A 67 -15.18 -14.04 2.38
N SER A 68 -15.76 -14.65 1.34
CA SER A 68 -15.03 -15.46 0.35
C SER A 68 -14.07 -14.60 -0.47
N ARG A 69 -14.52 -13.42 -0.94
CA ARG A 69 -13.67 -12.46 -1.67
C ARG A 69 -12.52 -11.96 -0.80
N VAL A 70 -12.79 -11.58 0.45
CA VAL A 70 -11.75 -11.17 1.42
C VAL A 70 -10.76 -12.30 1.65
N ARG A 71 -11.24 -13.54 1.85
CA ARG A 71 -10.35 -14.71 2.03
C ARG A 71 -9.48 -14.96 0.81
N SER A 72 -10.02 -14.79 -0.40
CA SER A 72 -9.26 -14.91 -1.64
C SER A 72 -8.13 -13.88 -1.70
N ASP A 73 -8.43 -12.62 -1.41
CA ASP A 73 -7.42 -11.55 -1.39
C ASP A 73 -6.36 -11.78 -0.30
N LEU A 74 -6.74 -12.26 0.88
CA LEU A 74 -5.80 -12.62 1.94
C LEU A 74 -4.87 -13.77 1.55
N ARG A 75 -5.35 -14.75 0.78
CA ARG A 75 -4.49 -15.83 0.25
C ARG A 75 -3.51 -15.34 -0.81
N ALA A 76 -3.87 -14.30 -1.55
CA ALA A 76 -3.01 -13.69 -2.56
C ALA A 76 -2.02 -12.68 -1.98
N LEU A 77 -2.28 -12.17 -0.76
CA LEU A 77 -1.47 -11.17 -0.09
C LEU A 77 -0.01 -11.63 0.12
N ALA A 78 0.93 -10.85 -0.42
CA ALA A 78 2.35 -10.84 -0.07
C ALA A 78 2.61 -9.68 0.93
N PRO A 79 2.62 -9.94 2.24
CA PRO A 79 2.69 -8.87 3.24
C PRO A 79 4.07 -8.21 3.33
N ASP A 80 5.13 -8.94 2.99
CA ASP A 80 6.50 -8.44 2.80
C ASP A 80 6.58 -7.45 1.62
N LEU A 81 5.94 -7.77 0.50
CA LEU A 81 5.82 -6.86 -0.64
C LEU A 81 5.00 -5.61 -0.28
N LEU A 82 3.85 -5.79 0.38
CA LEU A 82 3.05 -4.67 0.86
C LEU A 82 3.90 -3.74 1.76
N ARG A 83 4.62 -4.30 2.73
CA ARG A 83 5.49 -3.55 3.64
C ARG A 83 6.57 -2.75 2.92
N TRP A 84 7.11 -3.27 1.82
CA TRP A 84 8.07 -2.56 0.98
C TRP A 84 7.47 -1.26 0.41
N HIS A 85 6.22 -1.33 -0.04
CA HIS A 85 5.52 -0.22 -0.69
C HIS A 85 4.77 0.72 0.27
N MET A 86 4.78 0.44 1.58
CA MET A 86 4.15 1.31 2.55
C MET A 86 4.86 2.68 2.63
N PRO A 87 4.11 3.79 2.78
CA PRO A 87 4.70 5.13 2.86
C PRO A 87 5.65 5.27 4.06
N ARG A 88 6.78 5.95 3.83
CA ARG A 88 7.86 6.15 4.82
C ARG A 88 8.24 7.61 4.98
N ILE A 89 8.82 7.94 6.12
CA ILE A 89 9.32 9.29 6.44
C ILE A 89 10.85 9.30 6.53
N ALA A 90 11.45 10.33 5.98
CA ALA A 90 12.88 10.63 6.11
C ALA A 90 13.21 11.17 7.51
N PRO A 91 14.46 11.03 7.99
CA PRO A 91 15.60 10.40 7.30
C PRO A 91 15.68 8.88 7.51
N ASP A 92 15.03 8.35 8.54
CA ASP A 92 15.31 6.99 9.04
C ASP A 92 14.62 5.87 8.26
N GLY A 93 13.70 6.21 7.35
CA GLY A 93 13.00 5.19 6.54
C GLY A 93 11.87 4.49 7.29
N LEU A 94 11.45 5.02 8.43
CA LEU A 94 10.36 4.48 9.23
C LEU A 94 9.03 4.63 8.49
N LEU A 95 8.13 3.66 8.69
CA LEU A 95 6.73 3.71 8.27
C LEU A 95 6.11 5.02 8.74
N ARG A 96 5.43 5.71 7.82
CA ARG A 96 4.71 6.93 8.12
C ARG A 96 3.57 6.60 9.09
N PRO A 97 3.53 7.21 10.28
CA PRO A 97 2.52 6.89 11.28
C PRO A 97 1.14 7.43 10.89
N GLY A 98 0.09 6.86 11.49
CA GLY A 98 -1.29 7.35 11.39
C GLY A 98 -1.90 7.22 10.00
N LEU A 99 -1.56 6.19 9.24
CA LEU A 99 -2.18 5.96 7.93
C LEU A 99 -3.24 4.86 8.00
N THR A 100 -4.27 5.02 7.17
CA THR A 100 -5.18 3.94 6.76
C THR A 100 -5.15 3.89 5.24
N LEU A 101 -4.60 2.83 4.67
CA LEU A 101 -4.48 2.64 3.22
C LEU A 101 -5.48 1.59 2.78
N ALA A 102 -6.24 1.85 1.71
CA ALA A 102 -7.10 0.85 1.09
C ALA A 102 -6.24 -0.11 0.26
N LEU A 103 -6.40 -1.42 0.49
CA LEU A 103 -5.80 -2.50 -0.29
C LEU A 103 -6.78 -3.09 -1.29
N ALA A 104 -8.05 -3.21 -0.92
CA ALA A 104 -9.11 -3.67 -1.81
C ALA A 104 -10.44 -3.03 -1.39
N ARG A 105 -11.32 -2.83 -2.35
CA ARG A 105 -12.69 -2.36 -2.15
C ARG A 105 -13.67 -3.45 -2.58
N TYR A 106 -14.67 -3.70 -1.75
CA TYR A 106 -15.77 -4.62 -1.98
C TYR A 106 -17.09 -3.86 -1.90
N ASP A 107 -17.92 -3.99 -2.92
CA ASP A 107 -19.27 -3.47 -2.85
C ASP A 107 -20.14 -4.41 -2.00
N SER A 108 -20.97 -3.79 -1.16
CA SER A 108 -21.93 -4.43 -0.26
C SER A 108 -23.21 -3.61 -0.23
N VAL A 109 -24.31 -4.23 0.18
CA VAL A 109 -25.65 -3.62 0.23
C VAL A 109 -25.66 -2.38 1.12
N GLU A 110 -24.89 -2.38 2.21
CA GLU A 110 -24.79 -1.26 3.17
C GLU A 110 -23.77 -0.18 2.75
N GLY A 111 -23.14 -0.35 1.58
CA GLY A 111 -22.06 0.50 1.09
C GLY A 111 -20.70 -0.18 1.08
N PRO A 112 -19.66 0.49 0.57
CA PRO A 112 -18.39 -0.15 0.28
C PRO A 112 -17.61 -0.53 1.56
N VAL A 113 -17.12 -1.76 1.58
CA VAL A 113 -16.22 -2.31 2.59
C VAL A 113 -14.81 -2.36 2.00
N HIS A 114 -13.81 -1.97 2.77
CA HIS A 114 -12.41 -1.93 2.33
C HIS A 114 -11.56 -2.85 3.20
N LEU A 115 -10.72 -3.66 2.57
CA LEU A 115 -9.56 -4.23 3.23
C LEU A 115 -8.52 -3.13 3.35
N VAL A 116 -8.01 -2.88 4.57
CA VAL A 116 -7.09 -1.78 4.84
C VAL A 116 -5.85 -2.21 5.60
N ALA A 117 -4.73 -1.55 5.32
CA ALA A 117 -3.52 -1.58 6.13
C ALA A 117 -3.41 -0.28 6.93
N ARG A 118 -3.14 -0.39 8.24
CA ARG A 118 -3.05 0.74 9.16
C ARG A 118 -1.67 0.81 9.81
N THR A 119 -1.08 2.00 9.84
CA THR A 119 0.13 2.25 10.63
C THR A 119 -0.25 2.87 11.96
N ALA A 120 0.48 2.50 13.01
CA ALA A 120 0.23 3.01 14.34
C ALA A 120 0.26 4.56 14.39
N PRO A 121 -0.50 5.19 15.30
CA PRO A 121 -0.40 6.62 15.56
C PRO A 121 1.04 7.01 15.95
N ALA A 122 1.43 8.26 15.69
CA ALA A 122 2.78 8.74 15.98
C ALA A 122 3.13 8.71 17.49
N TRP A 123 2.12 8.75 18.35
CA TRP A 123 2.26 8.70 19.81
C TRP A 123 2.23 7.27 20.38
N ALA A 124 1.83 6.28 19.56
CA ALA A 124 1.78 4.91 20.01
C ALA A 124 3.17 4.29 19.87
N ASP A 125 3.71 3.75 20.96
CA ASP A 125 4.95 2.96 20.95
C ASP A 125 4.69 1.54 20.39
N ALA A 126 4.10 1.49 19.19
CA ALA A 126 3.77 0.26 18.49
C ALA A 126 4.76 -0.05 17.35
N GLY A 127 5.91 0.66 17.32
CA GLY A 127 7.00 0.41 16.40
C GLY A 127 6.62 0.47 14.92
N GLN A 128 7.26 -0.38 14.11
CA GLN A 128 7.04 -0.50 12.66
C GLN A 128 5.99 -1.58 12.33
N ARG A 129 4.98 -1.77 13.20
CA ARG A 129 3.88 -2.74 13.01
C ARG A 129 2.80 -2.17 12.09
N ILE A 130 2.13 -3.07 11.37
CA ILE A 130 1.03 -2.72 10.46
C ILE A 130 -0.19 -3.54 10.85
N SER A 131 -1.33 -2.90 11.12
CA SER A 131 -2.57 -3.62 11.35
C SER A 131 -3.29 -3.87 10.02
N LEU A 132 -3.76 -5.09 9.80
CA LEU A 132 -4.61 -5.48 8.68
C LEU A 132 -6.05 -5.62 9.16
N ALA A 133 -6.97 -4.82 8.64
CA ALA A 133 -8.34 -4.73 9.15
C ALA A 133 -9.36 -4.54 8.02
N LEU A 134 -10.65 -4.64 8.35
CA LEU A 134 -11.72 -4.12 7.49
C LEU A 134 -12.15 -2.71 7.91
N TRP A 135 -12.56 -1.93 6.92
CA TRP A 135 -13.17 -0.63 7.14
C TRP A 135 -14.48 -0.52 6.33
N SER A 136 -15.56 -0.13 6.99
CA SER A 136 -16.80 0.29 6.32
C SER A 136 -17.27 1.61 6.91
N ARG A 137 -18.15 2.32 6.19
CA ARG A 137 -18.73 3.58 6.66
C ARG A 137 -19.70 3.36 7.84
N SER A 138 -20.31 2.18 7.94
CA SER A 138 -21.25 1.79 8.99
C SER A 138 -20.56 1.24 10.25
N ALA A 139 -19.29 0.80 10.16
CA ALA A 139 -18.57 0.21 11.27
C ALA A 139 -18.27 1.24 12.38
N ARG A 140 -18.73 0.93 13.60
CA ARG A 140 -18.41 1.69 14.83
C ARG A 140 -16.90 1.69 15.15
N ASP A 141 -16.11 0.82 14.52
CA ASP A 141 -14.65 0.74 14.64
C ASP A 141 -13.91 1.97 14.07
N ALA A 142 -14.60 2.82 13.31
CA ALA A 142 -14.10 4.12 12.88
C ALA A 142 -13.83 5.10 14.05
N VAL A 143 -14.16 4.75 15.30
CA VAL A 143 -14.08 5.67 16.45
C VAL A 143 -12.73 5.59 17.20
N ARG A 144 -11.92 4.54 17.03
CA ARG A 144 -10.69 4.33 17.85
C ARG A 144 -9.35 4.57 17.14
N HIS A 145 -9.31 4.64 15.81
CA HIS A 145 -8.07 4.95 15.07
C HIS A 145 -8.01 6.44 14.71
N PRO A 146 -6.90 7.17 14.97
CA PRO A 146 -6.81 8.62 14.75
C PRO A 146 -7.02 9.06 13.29
N HIS A 147 -6.87 8.13 12.34
CA HIS A 147 -7.28 8.33 10.94
C HIS A 147 -8.19 7.18 10.51
N PRO A 148 -9.52 7.30 10.69
CA PRO A 148 -10.39 6.15 10.52
C PRO A 148 -10.70 5.85 9.06
N ARG A 149 -10.60 6.83 8.16
CA ARG A 149 -10.98 6.67 6.75
C ARG A 149 -9.77 6.36 5.87
N PRO A 150 -9.93 5.53 4.82
CA PRO A 150 -8.90 5.33 3.81
C PRO A 150 -8.39 6.65 3.23
N ASN A 151 -7.08 6.82 3.23
CA ASN A 151 -6.44 8.03 2.73
C ASN A 151 -6.57 8.10 1.19
N ARG A 152 -7.12 9.21 0.69
CA ARG A 152 -7.35 9.41 -0.76
C ARG A 152 -6.06 9.45 -1.58
N ARG A 153 -4.92 9.76 -0.97
CA ARG A 153 -3.61 9.81 -1.64
C ARG A 153 -2.97 8.44 -1.81
N PHE A 154 -3.29 7.48 -0.94
CA PHE A 154 -2.66 6.16 -0.92
C PHE A 154 -3.68 5.08 -1.27
N ARG A 155 -3.94 4.93 -2.57
CA ARG A 155 -4.95 4.04 -3.16
C ARG A 155 -4.35 2.72 -3.64
N LEU A 156 -3.81 1.91 -2.71
CA LEU A 156 -3.24 0.60 -3.06
C LEU A 156 -4.30 -0.38 -3.59
N ASP A 157 -5.59 -0.07 -3.41
CA ASP A 157 -6.73 -0.74 -4.03
C ASP A 157 -6.77 -0.62 -5.55
N LEU A 158 -6.12 0.40 -6.12
CA LEU A 158 -5.96 0.56 -7.57
C LEU A 158 -4.65 -0.03 -8.08
N HIS A 159 -3.76 -0.46 -7.18
CA HIS A 159 -2.41 -0.92 -7.49
C HIS A 159 -2.12 -2.26 -6.81
N ARG A 160 -2.93 -3.27 -7.14
CA ARG A 160 -2.82 -4.61 -6.53
C ARG A 160 -1.43 -5.22 -6.65
N HIS A 161 -0.69 -4.94 -7.72
CA HIS A 161 0.69 -5.40 -7.91
C HIS A 161 1.67 -4.99 -6.80
N LEU A 162 1.31 -4.04 -5.95
CA LEU A 162 2.10 -3.62 -4.80
C LEU A 162 1.90 -4.52 -3.56
N TRP A 163 1.00 -5.50 -3.59
CA TRP A 163 0.72 -6.37 -2.45
C TRP A 163 0.15 -7.75 -2.79
N ASP A 164 -0.42 -7.95 -3.98
CA ASP A 164 -0.99 -9.20 -4.47
C ASP A 164 0.10 -9.98 -5.23
N ALA A 165 0.49 -11.13 -4.69
CA ALA A 165 1.55 -11.97 -5.27
C ALA A 165 1.21 -12.44 -6.69
N SER A 166 -0.08 -12.61 -7.02
CA SER A 166 -0.52 -13.04 -8.35
C SER A 166 -0.37 -11.93 -9.40
N ARG A 167 -0.26 -10.67 -8.96
CA ARG A 167 -0.13 -9.48 -9.82
C ARG A 167 1.22 -8.78 -9.69
N ALA A 168 2.14 -9.33 -8.90
CA ALA A 168 3.45 -8.73 -8.67
C ALA A 168 4.26 -8.54 -9.98
N LEU A 169 3.99 -9.33 -11.03
CA LEU A 169 4.65 -9.13 -12.33
C LEU A 169 4.28 -7.81 -13.02
N GLU A 170 3.09 -7.25 -12.76
CA GLU A 170 2.69 -5.94 -13.29
C GLU A 170 3.58 -4.81 -12.74
N LEU A 171 4.33 -5.03 -11.64
CA LEU A 171 5.32 -4.06 -11.15
C LEU A 171 6.34 -3.71 -12.23
N ARG A 172 6.80 -4.71 -13.00
CA ARG A 172 7.82 -4.50 -14.03
C ARG A 172 7.30 -3.59 -15.15
N GLU A 173 6.06 -3.81 -15.57
CA GLU A 173 5.43 -3.02 -16.61
C GLU A 173 5.16 -1.58 -16.14
N ARG A 174 4.77 -1.42 -14.87
CA ARG A 174 4.39 -0.12 -14.30
C ARG A 174 5.54 0.70 -13.73
N SER A 175 6.67 0.08 -13.41
CA SER A 175 7.88 0.77 -12.95
C SER A 175 8.72 1.33 -14.10
N GLY A 176 8.26 1.17 -15.34
CA GLY A 176 9.03 1.42 -16.56
C GLY A 176 9.96 0.25 -16.87
N SER A 177 10.19 -0.01 -18.17
CA SER A 177 11.10 -1.05 -18.65
C SER A 177 12.58 -0.78 -18.31
N GLY A 178 12.89 0.37 -17.69
CA GLY A 178 14.24 0.91 -17.58
C GLY A 178 14.71 1.65 -18.83
N GLU A 179 13.87 1.73 -19.86
CA GLU A 179 14.14 2.54 -21.05
C GLU A 179 13.93 4.03 -20.76
N PRO A 180 14.77 4.91 -21.31
CA PRO A 180 14.61 6.34 -21.12
C PRO A 180 13.24 6.80 -21.63
N PRO A 181 12.59 7.75 -20.94
CA PRO A 181 11.29 8.27 -21.36
C PRO A 181 11.38 8.82 -22.80
N ALA A 182 10.29 8.69 -23.55
CA ALA A 182 10.21 9.21 -24.91
C ALA A 182 10.67 10.69 -24.96
N ARG A 183 11.51 11.03 -25.95
CA ARG A 183 12.18 12.35 -26.08
C ARG A 183 11.22 13.55 -25.95
N GLU A 184 9.97 13.40 -26.36
CA GLU A 184 8.93 14.44 -26.28
C GLU A 184 8.50 14.73 -24.84
N LEU A 185 8.27 13.68 -24.02
CA LEU A 185 7.91 13.83 -22.59
C LEU A 185 9.09 14.35 -21.77
N SER A 186 10.31 13.93 -22.13
CA SER A 186 11.54 14.44 -21.51
C SER A 186 11.77 15.94 -21.80
N ARG A 187 11.21 16.48 -22.89
CA ARG A 187 11.27 17.91 -23.24
C ARG A 187 10.20 18.74 -22.55
N ALA A 188 9.03 18.15 -22.25
CA ALA A 188 7.92 18.82 -21.55
C ALA A 188 8.08 18.85 -20.01
N ALA A 189 8.86 17.94 -19.42
CA ALA A 189 9.04 17.87 -17.96
C ALA A 189 9.59 19.16 -17.30
N PRO A 190 10.58 19.87 -17.87
CA PRO A 190 11.05 21.15 -17.34
C PRO A 190 9.98 22.25 -17.43
N GLU A 191 9.19 22.29 -18.50
CA GLU A 191 8.11 23.27 -18.71
C GLU A 191 6.98 23.11 -17.68
N LEU A 192 6.76 21.89 -17.20
CA LEU A 192 5.80 21.57 -16.13
C LEU A 192 6.38 21.74 -14.71
N GLY A 193 7.65 22.14 -14.57
CA GLY A 193 8.34 22.24 -13.27
C GLY A 193 8.51 20.89 -12.57
N VAL A 194 8.47 19.78 -13.31
CA VAL A 194 8.51 18.42 -12.76
C VAL A 194 9.96 17.92 -12.77
N PRO A 195 10.49 17.37 -11.65
CA PRO A 195 11.80 16.75 -11.64
C PRO A 195 11.93 15.66 -12.70
N SER A 196 13.09 15.60 -13.37
CA SER A 196 13.37 14.62 -14.44
C SER A 196 13.27 13.15 -13.99
N ALA A 197 13.27 12.88 -12.69
CA ALA A 197 13.11 11.55 -12.09
C ALA A 197 11.64 11.11 -11.92
N CYS A 198 10.66 11.93 -12.31
CA CYS A 198 9.25 11.55 -12.28
C CYS A 198 8.88 10.76 -13.55
N ALA A 199 8.18 9.64 -13.36
CA ALA A 199 7.60 8.81 -14.43
C ALA A 199 6.36 9.48 -15.04
N VAL A 200 6.55 10.62 -15.72
CA VAL A 200 5.47 11.44 -16.30
C VAL A 200 4.68 10.67 -17.37
N GLU A 201 5.35 9.75 -18.08
CA GLU A 201 4.76 8.85 -19.06
C GLU A 201 3.65 7.96 -18.48
N CYS A 202 3.70 7.64 -17.19
CA CYS A 202 2.69 6.82 -16.52
C CYS A 202 1.45 7.64 -16.11
N TRP A 203 1.54 8.96 -16.00
CA TRP A 203 0.52 9.78 -15.33
C TRP A 203 -0.85 9.71 -16.01
N ALA A 204 -0.90 9.72 -17.35
CA ALA A 204 -2.16 9.65 -18.07
C ALA A 204 -2.89 8.31 -17.85
N ALA A 205 -2.14 7.19 -17.77
CA ALA A 205 -2.71 5.89 -17.47
C ALA A 205 -3.19 5.79 -16.02
N GLU A 206 -2.43 6.36 -15.07
CA GLU A 206 -2.83 6.37 -13.67
C GLU A 206 -4.03 7.30 -13.40
N ALA A 207 -4.09 8.46 -14.07
CA ALA A 207 -5.23 9.36 -14.00
C ALA A 207 -6.52 8.70 -14.50
N ARG A 208 -6.47 7.96 -15.61
CA ARG A 208 -7.62 7.19 -16.12
C ARG A 208 -8.10 6.14 -15.11
N THR A 209 -7.17 5.41 -14.49
CA THR A 209 -7.49 4.41 -13.46
C THR A 209 -8.18 5.07 -12.26
N LEU A 210 -7.68 6.21 -11.80
CA LEU A 210 -8.25 6.95 -10.68
C LEU A 210 -9.66 7.50 -11.02
N LEU A 211 -9.81 8.16 -12.17
CA LEU A 211 -11.08 8.75 -12.61
C LEU A 211 -12.17 7.69 -12.80
N ALA A 212 -11.84 6.55 -13.41
CA ALA A 212 -12.77 5.43 -13.53
C ALA A 212 -13.23 4.92 -12.15
N ALA A 213 -12.31 4.79 -11.18
CA ALA A 213 -12.63 4.38 -9.82
C ALA A 213 -13.46 5.42 -9.04
N GLU A 214 -13.42 6.70 -9.43
CA GLU A 214 -14.25 7.77 -8.86
C GLU A 214 -15.57 7.99 -9.60
N GLY A 215 -15.82 7.25 -10.70
CA GLY A 215 -17.00 7.44 -11.55
C GLY A 215 -16.98 8.76 -12.34
N ARG A 216 -15.78 9.24 -12.69
CA ARG A 216 -15.53 10.53 -13.38
C ARG A 216 -14.91 10.34 -14.78
N GLY A 217 -15.28 9.24 -15.44
CA GLY A 217 -14.76 8.84 -16.76
C GLY A 217 -15.54 9.43 -17.92
#